data_AF-A0A5J4T660-F1
#
_entry.id   AF-A0A5J4T660-F1
#
_cell.length_a   1.000
_cell.length_b   1.000
_cell.length_c   1.000
_cell.angle_alpha   90.00
_cell.angle_beta   90.00
_cell.angle_gamma   90.00
#
_symmetry.space_group_name_H-M   'P 1'
#
loop_
_entity.id
_entity.type
_entity.pdbx_description
1 polymer ?
#
loop_
_entity_poly.entity_id
_entity_poly.type
_entity_poly.pdbx_seq_one_letter_code
_entity_poly.pdbx_strand_id
1 'polypeptide(L)'
;HASFGKLEIISCSFGSEDEFSQLGSFTISIEAECSKLIISNTNFTKLLSGGIQLEAGQGSQASIESCQFTDCGEGSQIAGAVYAVGLPGDNIGSISITDSQFISCQGQLAGGIVFGDNIIPLNVKNNYFSWNKAIDEKGAKDIYFLSKEMLDKAGDLEIVTQGCRYDKTDGYVGEVKIQGFDANFAQYLDCKSEGKEDCGEIPCGGTKEQTVKSCKETIKEEEEIKEKNVLSKMIITIIIISSLILVIPTFVIIIVLIVYLISRRKKKQKNNHRRSGAQEMQPNKQ
;
A
#
# COMPACT_ATOMS: atom_id res chain seq x y z
N HIS A 1 26.63 27.26 -7.37
CA HIS A 1 25.82 27.49 -8.58
C HIS A 1 26.64 27.06 -9.78
N ALA A 2 26.06 26.24 -10.67
CA ALA A 2 26.68 25.88 -11.93
C ALA A 2 25.62 25.88 -13.03
N SER A 3 25.92 26.56 -14.12
CA SER A 3 25.00 26.73 -15.25
C SER A 3 25.43 25.98 -16.50
N PHE A 4 26.69 25.64 -16.71
CA PHE A 4 27.11 24.92 -17.92
C PHE A 4 28.18 23.86 -17.67
N GLY A 5 28.26 22.88 -18.58
CA GLY A 5 29.35 21.91 -18.62
C GLY A 5 29.21 20.77 -17.61
N LYS A 6 30.29 20.48 -16.89
CA LYS A 6 30.40 19.37 -15.94
C LYS A 6 30.81 19.88 -14.57
N LEU A 7 30.05 19.53 -13.53
CA LEU A 7 30.39 19.81 -12.14
C LEU A 7 30.59 18.51 -11.37
N GLU A 8 31.68 18.43 -10.61
CA GLU A 8 31.96 17.34 -9.68
C GLU A 8 32.18 17.90 -8.28
N ILE A 9 31.45 17.36 -7.31
CA ILE A 9 31.58 17.67 -5.88
C ILE A 9 31.82 16.35 -5.18
N ILE A 10 33.01 16.17 -4.62
CA ILE A 10 33.45 14.89 -4.07
C ILE A 10 34.05 15.13 -2.69
N SER A 11 33.63 14.34 -1.71
CA SER A 11 34.20 14.38 -0.35
C SER A 11 34.14 15.77 0.30
N CYS A 12 33.03 16.46 0.08
CA CYS A 12 32.77 17.79 0.64
C CYS A 12 31.85 17.71 1.87
N SER A 13 31.79 18.80 2.63
CA SER A 13 30.83 18.98 3.71
C SER A 13 30.24 20.38 3.61
N PHE A 14 28.92 20.47 3.60
CA PHE A 14 28.16 21.71 3.61
C PHE A 14 27.26 21.71 4.84
N GLY A 15 27.32 22.77 5.62
CA GLY A 15 26.47 22.89 6.79
C GLY A 15 26.82 24.09 7.65
N SER A 16 26.03 24.26 8.69
CA SER A 16 26.22 25.28 9.71
C SER A 16 26.18 24.66 11.09
N GLU A 17 26.98 25.20 12.01
CA GLU A 17 26.84 24.90 13.44
C GLU A 17 25.67 25.68 14.05
N ASP A 18 25.36 26.86 13.49
CA ASP A 18 24.31 27.77 13.95
C ASP A 18 22.94 27.39 13.41
N GLU A 19 21.95 27.29 14.30
CA GLU A 19 20.56 26.91 13.99
C GLU A 19 19.80 27.94 13.12
N PHE A 20 20.39 29.11 12.87
CA PHE A 20 19.73 30.25 12.22
C PHE A 20 20.38 30.67 10.90
N SER A 21 21.33 29.89 10.37
CA SER A 21 21.97 30.26 9.10
C SER A 21 21.00 30.09 7.93
N GLN A 22 20.25 31.15 7.65
CA GLN A 22 19.47 31.28 6.44
C GLN A 22 20.41 31.63 5.29
N LEU A 23 21.09 30.63 4.73
CA LEU A 23 21.46 30.75 3.31
C LEU A 23 20.12 30.91 2.58
N GLY A 24 19.80 32.09 2.04
CA GLY A 24 18.49 32.38 1.43
C GLY A 24 18.19 31.58 0.14
N SER A 25 18.98 30.54 -0.15
CA SER A 25 18.89 29.66 -1.31
C SER A 25 19.36 28.25 -0.94
N PHE A 26 19.01 27.27 -1.78
CA PHE A 26 19.57 25.91 -1.71
C PHE A 26 21.10 25.93 -1.68
N THR A 27 21.68 24.95 -0.99
CA THR A 27 23.14 24.84 -0.83
C THR A 27 23.82 24.58 -2.17
N ILE A 28 23.24 23.70 -2.98
CA ILE A 28 23.63 23.50 -4.37
C ILE A 28 22.42 23.77 -5.25
N SER A 29 22.60 24.68 -6.21
CA SER A 29 21.63 24.98 -7.25
C SER A 29 22.30 24.79 -8.61
N ILE A 30 21.67 23.98 -9.46
CA ILE A 30 22.14 23.58 -10.79
C ILE A 30 21.06 23.93 -11.81
N GLU A 31 21.47 24.58 -12.90
CA GLU A 31 20.58 24.96 -14.00
C GLU A 31 20.66 23.95 -15.15
N ALA A 32 19.64 23.95 -16.00
CA ALA A 32 19.41 22.95 -17.04
C ALA A 32 20.57 22.75 -18.04
N GLU A 33 21.36 23.79 -18.29
CA GLU A 33 22.51 23.77 -19.20
C GLU A 33 23.72 22.99 -18.63
N CYS A 34 23.68 22.57 -17.36
CA CYS A 34 24.65 21.65 -16.78
C CYS A 34 24.44 20.24 -17.36
N SER A 35 25.32 19.85 -18.30
CA SER A 35 25.25 18.55 -18.97
C SER A 35 25.52 17.37 -18.04
N LYS A 36 26.34 17.57 -17.00
CA LYS A 36 26.71 16.49 -16.07
C LYS A 36 27.00 17.00 -14.67
N LEU A 37 26.28 16.46 -13.69
CA LEU A 37 26.51 16.66 -12.26
C LEU A 37 26.92 15.34 -11.61
N ILE A 38 28.01 15.35 -10.86
CA ILE A 38 28.37 14.26 -9.95
C ILE A 38 28.56 14.84 -8.56
N ILE A 39 27.83 14.32 -7.59
CA ILE A 39 28.01 14.60 -6.17
C ILE A 39 28.23 13.26 -5.49
N SER A 40 29.37 13.08 -4.82
CA SER A 40 29.65 11.83 -4.12
C SER A 40 30.32 12.03 -2.78
N ASN A 41 30.06 11.11 -1.84
CA ASN A 41 30.71 11.08 -0.53
C ASN A 41 30.63 12.42 0.22
N THR A 42 29.51 13.13 0.07
CA THR A 42 29.35 14.51 0.54
C THR A 42 28.29 14.59 1.62
N ASN A 43 28.55 15.42 2.63
CA ASN A 43 27.64 15.64 3.75
C ASN A 43 26.94 17.00 3.63
N PHE A 44 25.65 17.00 3.95
CA PHE A 44 24.76 18.15 3.97
C PHE A 44 24.07 18.18 5.34
N THR A 45 24.37 19.18 6.17
CA THR A 45 23.93 19.19 7.57
C THR A 45 23.36 20.55 7.96
N LYS A 46 22.16 20.58 8.54
CA LYS A 46 21.50 21.81 9.07
C LYS A 46 21.38 22.92 8.02
N LEU A 47 20.75 22.58 6.90
CA LEU A 47 20.60 23.48 5.75
C LEU A 47 19.13 23.89 5.62
N LEU A 48 18.76 25.02 6.23
CA LEU A 48 17.35 25.47 6.30
C LEU A 48 16.68 25.62 4.94
N SER A 49 17.44 26.04 3.93
CA SER A 49 16.96 26.19 2.55
C SER A 49 17.06 24.93 1.70
N GLY A 50 17.35 23.79 2.32
CA GLY A 50 17.48 22.49 1.69
C GLY A 50 18.87 22.20 1.09
N GLY A 51 19.06 20.95 0.69
CA GLY A 51 20.32 20.45 0.18
C GLY A 51 20.57 20.86 -1.26
N ILE A 52 19.85 20.24 -2.20
CA ILE A 52 20.11 20.34 -3.64
C ILE A 52 18.83 20.69 -4.38
N GLN A 53 18.89 21.72 -5.22
CA GLN A 53 17.94 21.98 -6.29
C GLN A 53 18.61 21.74 -7.64
N LEU A 54 18.04 20.83 -8.42
CA LEU A 54 18.49 20.49 -9.75
C LEU A 54 17.40 20.77 -10.77
N GLU A 55 17.67 21.66 -11.69
CA GLU A 55 16.95 21.75 -12.95
C GLU A 55 17.77 21.02 -14.03
N ALA A 56 17.18 20.04 -14.71
CA ALA A 56 17.86 19.26 -15.74
C ALA A 56 17.31 19.57 -17.13
N GLY A 57 18.22 19.84 -18.07
CA GLY A 57 17.91 20.02 -19.48
C GLY A 57 18.00 18.72 -20.28
N GLN A 58 17.83 18.86 -21.60
CA GLN A 58 17.86 17.75 -22.53
C GLN A 58 19.19 16.99 -22.46
N GLY A 59 19.13 15.70 -22.13
CA GLY A 59 20.31 14.83 -22.08
C GLY A 59 21.24 15.09 -20.89
N SER A 60 20.90 16.02 -20.00
CA SER A 60 21.64 16.25 -18.76
C SER A 60 21.55 15.04 -17.83
N GLN A 61 22.66 14.74 -17.16
CA GLN A 61 22.76 13.60 -16.26
C GLN A 61 23.26 14.04 -14.89
N ALA A 62 22.53 13.70 -13.84
CA ALA A 62 22.95 13.90 -12.47
C ALA A 62 23.15 12.57 -11.74
N SER A 63 24.19 12.50 -10.92
CA SER A 63 24.47 11.37 -10.03
C SER A 63 24.79 11.92 -8.64
N ILE A 64 24.02 11.48 -7.64
CA ILE A 64 24.22 11.77 -6.23
C ILE A 64 24.42 10.42 -5.54
N GLU A 65 25.63 10.15 -5.07
CA GLU A 65 26.01 8.81 -4.60
C GLU A 65 26.68 8.88 -3.23
N SER A 66 26.34 7.96 -2.32
CA SER A 66 27.01 7.87 -1.01
C SER A 66 27.01 9.19 -0.24
N CYS A 67 25.94 9.97 -0.33
CA CYS A 67 25.82 11.26 0.34
C CYS A 67 24.96 11.15 1.61
N GLN A 68 25.13 12.09 2.53
CA GLN A 68 24.32 12.18 3.74
C GLN A 68 23.65 13.55 3.82
N PHE A 69 22.34 13.55 4.01
CA PHE A 69 21.51 14.73 4.25
C PHE A 69 20.90 14.62 5.64
N THR A 70 21.26 15.55 6.52
CA THR A 70 20.81 15.57 7.91
C THR A 70 20.26 16.95 8.25
N ASP A 71 19.06 17.02 8.81
CA ASP A 71 18.41 18.28 9.21
C ASP A 71 18.35 19.29 8.04
N CYS A 72 18.01 18.82 6.84
CA CYS A 72 17.90 19.67 5.64
C CYS A 72 16.45 20.09 5.39
N GLY A 73 16.26 21.39 5.13
CA GLY A 73 14.97 22.03 4.92
C GLY A 73 14.25 22.34 6.23
N GLU A 74 13.53 23.46 6.24
CA GLU A 74 12.65 23.86 7.35
C GLU A 74 11.16 23.65 7.01
N GLY A 75 10.89 23.00 5.89
CA GLY A 75 9.54 22.74 5.40
C GLY A 75 8.96 23.82 4.49
N SER A 76 9.65 24.94 4.24
CA SER A 76 9.18 25.95 3.27
C SER A 76 9.58 25.61 1.81
N GLN A 77 10.58 24.76 1.62
CA GLN A 77 11.07 24.28 0.31
C GLN A 77 10.23 23.11 -0.21
N ILE A 78 10.26 22.86 -1.52
CA ILE A 78 9.55 21.71 -2.13
C ILE A 78 10.03 20.38 -1.54
N ALA A 79 11.34 20.18 -1.49
CA ALA A 79 12.01 19.06 -0.84
C ALA A 79 12.96 19.55 0.24
N GLY A 80 13.10 18.81 1.34
CA GLY A 80 14.11 19.12 2.36
C GLY A 80 15.53 18.83 1.88
N ALA A 81 15.76 17.64 1.30
CA ALA A 81 17.10 17.27 0.84
C ALA A 81 17.33 17.51 -0.66
N VAL A 82 16.59 16.85 -1.54
CA VAL A 82 16.83 16.92 -2.99
C VAL A 82 15.54 17.19 -3.75
N TYR A 83 15.52 18.29 -4.50
CA TYR A 83 14.48 18.56 -5.49
C TYR A 83 15.08 18.53 -6.89
N ALA A 84 14.59 17.63 -7.74
CA ALA A 84 15.00 17.51 -9.13
C ALA A 84 13.80 17.72 -10.06
N VAL A 85 13.93 18.57 -11.07
CA VAL A 85 12.88 18.85 -12.05
C VAL A 85 13.50 19.04 -13.43
N GLY A 86 12.79 18.67 -14.49
CA GLY A 86 13.22 18.91 -15.87
C GLY A 86 12.60 20.16 -16.47
N LEU A 87 13.22 20.68 -17.53
CA LEU A 87 12.61 21.74 -18.33
C LEU A 87 11.32 21.26 -19.01
N PRO A 88 10.33 22.15 -19.23
CA PRO A 88 9.14 21.81 -20.00
C PRO A 88 9.46 21.32 -21.42
N GLY A 89 8.61 20.43 -21.94
CA GLY A 89 8.72 19.87 -23.28
C GLY A 89 9.53 18.56 -23.31
N ASP A 90 10.14 18.26 -24.46
CA ASP A 90 10.87 17.01 -24.67
C ASP A 90 12.32 17.03 -24.13
N ASN A 91 12.67 18.09 -23.39
CA ASN A 91 14.02 18.33 -22.85
C ASN A 91 14.24 17.58 -21.55
N ILE A 92 14.22 16.26 -21.66
CA ILE A 92 14.24 15.37 -20.50
C ILE A 92 15.69 15.09 -20.08
N GLY A 93 15.98 15.43 -18.84
CA GLY A 93 17.20 15.02 -18.15
C GLY A 93 16.98 13.75 -17.34
N SER A 94 18.06 13.24 -16.75
CA SER A 94 18.02 12.07 -15.90
C SER A 94 18.84 12.24 -14.63
N ILE A 95 18.39 11.60 -13.57
CA ILE A 95 19.05 11.65 -12.26
C ILE A 95 19.13 10.25 -11.65
N SER A 96 20.25 9.96 -11.01
CA SER A 96 20.42 8.82 -10.12
C SER A 96 20.80 9.32 -8.72
N ILE A 97 20.15 8.78 -7.70
CA ILE A 97 20.42 9.02 -6.28
C ILE A 97 20.61 7.66 -5.63
N THR A 98 21.82 7.29 -5.25
CA THR A 98 22.11 5.94 -4.73
C THR A 98 22.91 5.95 -3.45
N ASP A 99 22.70 4.91 -2.65
CA ASP A 99 23.50 4.59 -1.46
C ASP A 99 23.60 5.78 -0.47
N SER A 100 22.58 6.65 -0.45
CA SER A 100 22.56 7.90 0.30
C SER A 100 21.61 7.81 1.50
N GLN A 101 21.83 8.69 2.48
CA GLN A 101 21.04 8.75 3.71
C GLN A 101 20.33 10.09 3.85
N PHE A 102 19.06 10.04 4.24
CA PHE A 102 18.19 11.20 4.40
C PHE A 102 17.55 11.15 5.78
N ILE A 103 18.01 12.03 6.68
CA ILE A 103 17.71 11.98 8.10
C ILE A 103 17.14 13.32 8.54
N SER A 104 15.97 13.31 9.18
CA SER A 104 15.34 14.49 9.77
C SER A 104 15.14 15.65 8.79
N CYS A 105 14.98 15.37 7.50
CA CYS A 105 14.79 16.40 6.49
C CYS A 105 13.31 16.81 6.40
N GLN A 106 13.04 18.09 6.13
CA GLN A 106 11.68 18.65 6.10
C GLN A 106 11.43 19.48 4.83
N GLY A 107 10.35 19.16 4.12
CA GLY A 107 9.90 19.92 2.93
C GLY A 107 8.38 19.97 2.81
N GLN A 108 7.88 20.76 1.87
CA GLN A 108 6.46 20.89 1.56
C GLN A 108 5.92 19.57 1.01
N LEU A 109 6.50 19.07 -0.08
CA LEU A 109 6.06 17.83 -0.73
C LEU A 109 6.83 16.61 -0.24
N ALA A 110 8.12 16.74 0.09
CA ALA A 110 8.86 15.68 0.76
C ALA A 110 9.97 16.19 1.67
N GLY A 111 10.26 15.43 2.73
CA GLY A 111 11.45 15.67 3.53
C GLY A 111 12.71 15.24 2.77
N GLY A 112 12.74 14.02 2.26
CA GLY A 112 13.85 13.50 1.48
C GLY A 112 13.92 14.06 0.05
N ILE A 113 13.29 13.38 -0.89
CA ILE A 113 13.48 13.57 -2.32
C ILE A 113 12.16 13.90 -3.01
N VAL A 114 12.16 14.90 -3.89
CA VAL A 114 11.06 15.15 -4.83
C VAL A 114 11.58 15.07 -6.26
N PHE A 115 10.96 14.21 -7.05
CA PHE A 115 11.10 14.22 -8.51
C PHE A 115 9.92 14.95 -9.13
N GLY A 116 10.23 16.09 -9.74
CA GLY A 116 9.33 16.93 -10.51
C GLY A 116 8.92 16.34 -11.85
N ASP A 117 8.24 17.16 -12.64
CA ASP A 117 7.93 16.84 -14.02
C ASP A 117 9.19 16.83 -14.89
N ASN A 118 9.13 16.11 -16.02
CA ASN A 118 10.13 16.10 -17.09
C ASN A 118 11.56 15.65 -16.68
N ILE A 119 11.70 14.92 -15.57
CA ILE A 119 12.98 14.31 -15.15
C ILE A 119 12.80 12.79 -15.00
N ILE A 120 13.72 12.01 -15.56
CA ILE A 120 13.73 10.55 -15.41
C ILE A 120 14.54 10.16 -14.15
N PRO A 121 13.91 9.58 -13.11
CA PRO A 121 14.60 9.04 -11.95
C PRO A 121 15.17 7.66 -12.30
N LEU A 122 16.34 7.60 -12.93
CA LEU A 122 16.92 6.35 -13.46
C LEU A 122 17.21 5.32 -12.37
N ASN A 123 17.84 5.74 -11.27
CA ASN A 123 18.18 4.87 -10.16
C ASN A 123 18.03 5.64 -8.85
N VAL A 124 17.09 5.23 -8.01
CA VAL A 124 16.88 5.79 -6.67
C VAL A 124 17.11 4.67 -5.66
N LYS A 125 18.26 3.99 -5.77
CA LYS A 125 18.50 2.68 -5.15
C LYS A 125 19.26 2.76 -3.85
N ASN A 126 19.03 1.80 -2.97
CA ASN A 126 19.79 1.60 -1.73
C ASN A 126 19.83 2.84 -0.81
N ASN A 127 18.83 3.71 -0.88
CA ASN A 127 18.78 4.88 -0.01
C ASN A 127 18.14 4.52 1.33
N TYR A 128 18.60 5.16 2.39
CA TYR A 128 18.07 5.00 3.74
C TYR A 128 17.39 6.30 4.20
N PHE A 129 16.19 6.16 4.74
CA PHE A 129 15.39 7.29 5.18
C PHE A 129 15.01 7.18 6.66
N SER A 130 15.11 8.27 7.40
CA SER A 130 14.76 8.29 8.83
C SER A 130 14.24 9.66 9.23
N TRP A 131 13.13 9.70 9.99
CA TRP A 131 12.59 10.92 10.58
C TRP A 131 12.27 12.08 9.62
N ASN A 132 12.09 11.81 8.33
CA ASN A 132 11.76 12.85 7.37
C ASN A 132 10.30 13.29 7.51
N LYS A 133 10.01 14.51 7.07
CA LYS A 133 8.66 15.09 7.18
C LYS A 133 8.27 15.86 5.93
N ALA A 134 7.06 15.56 5.44
CA ALA A 134 6.34 16.43 4.53
C ALA A 134 5.36 17.32 5.32
N ILE A 135 5.24 18.58 4.93
CA ILE A 135 4.24 19.50 5.49
C ILE A 135 2.87 19.30 4.83
N ASP A 136 2.84 19.05 3.53
CA ASP A 136 1.61 18.72 2.80
C ASP A 136 1.17 17.29 3.14
N GLU A 137 -0.10 17.14 3.52
CA GLU A 137 -0.73 15.84 3.79
C GLU A 137 -0.71 14.92 2.54
N LYS A 138 -0.72 15.51 1.34
CA LYS A 138 -0.62 14.79 0.06
C LYS A 138 0.82 14.51 -0.36
N GLY A 139 1.80 15.10 0.32
CA GLY A 139 3.22 14.84 0.13
C GLY A 139 3.62 13.47 0.66
N ALA A 140 4.92 13.18 0.63
CA ALA A 140 5.51 11.95 1.16
C ALA A 140 6.76 12.28 1.95
N LYS A 141 6.95 11.66 3.12
CA LYS A 141 8.13 11.92 3.96
C LYS A 141 9.44 11.67 3.23
N ASP A 142 9.57 10.56 2.50
CA ASP A 142 10.85 10.10 1.97
C ASP A 142 11.02 10.42 0.49
N ILE A 143 10.12 9.95 -0.37
CA ILE A 143 10.22 10.13 -1.81
C ILE A 143 8.84 10.49 -2.39
N TYR A 144 8.77 11.59 -3.11
CA TYR A 144 7.57 11.99 -3.85
C TYR A 144 7.84 12.08 -5.35
N PHE A 145 7.09 11.30 -6.14
CA PHE A 145 7.13 11.34 -7.60
C PHE A 145 5.93 12.14 -8.11
N LEU A 146 6.18 13.28 -8.75
CA LEU A 146 5.13 14.10 -9.37
C LEU A 146 4.64 13.48 -10.69
N SER A 147 5.51 12.81 -11.46
CA SER A 147 5.15 12.23 -12.75
C SER A 147 5.26 10.71 -12.80
N LYS A 148 4.11 10.03 -12.86
CA LYS A 148 4.04 8.58 -13.14
C LYS A 148 4.61 8.24 -14.51
N GLU A 149 4.41 9.09 -15.50
CA GLU A 149 4.94 8.88 -16.85
C GLU A 149 6.48 8.83 -16.84
N MET A 150 7.13 9.75 -16.13
CA MET A 150 8.60 9.74 -16.04
C MET A 150 9.13 8.53 -15.26
N LEU A 151 8.41 8.11 -14.22
CA LEU A 151 8.75 6.89 -13.49
C LEU A 151 8.63 5.63 -14.38
N ASP A 152 7.61 5.55 -15.22
CA ASP A 152 7.41 4.42 -16.14
C ASP A 152 8.49 4.35 -17.23
N LYS A 153 8.93 5.52 -17.72
CA LYS A 153 10.10 5.64 -18.60
C LYS A 153 11.37 5.11 -17.93
N ALA A 154 11.51 5.28 -16.62
CA ALA A 154 12.68 4.83 -15.87
C ALA A 154 12.70 3.30 -15.62
N GLY A 155 11.55 2.65 -15.46
CA GLY A 155 11.54 1.22 -15.16
C GLY A 155 10.32 0.66 -14.44
N ASP A 156 9.53 1.51 -13.76
CA ASP A 156 8.62 1.18 -12.65
C ASP A 156 9.20 1.49 -11.28
N LEU A 157 8.34 1.46 -10.26
CA LEU A 157 8.70 1.88 -8.92
C LEU A 157 9.68 0.91 -8.26
N GLU A 158 9.46 -0.40 -8.36
CA GLU A 158 10.29 -1.41 -7.68
C GLU A 158 11.71 -1.43 -8.25
N ILE A 159 11.85 -1.34 -9.58
CA ILE A 159 13.15 -1.29 -10.25
C ILE A 159 13.89 0.01 -9.89
N VAL A 160 13.20 1.15 -9.91
CA VAL A 160 13.82 2.46 -9.65
C VAL A 160 14.25 2.60 -8.20
N THR A 161 13.44 2.13 -7.25
CA THR A 161 13.65 2.30 -5.81
C THR A 161 14.21 1.06 -5.10
N GLN A 162 14.74 0.11 -5.88
CA GLN A 162 15.31 -1.13 -5.36
C GLN A 162 16.30 -0.88 -4.21
N GLY A 163 16.12 -1.60 -3.09
CA GLY A 163 17.01 -1.51 -1.94
C GLY A 163 16.73 -0.35 -1.00
N CYS A 164 15.76 0.53 -1.31
CA CYS A 164 15.35 1.59 -0.40
C CYS A 164 14.76 1.04 0.89
N ARG A 165 15.17 1.63 2.01
CA ARG A 165 14.75 1.25 3.36
C ARG A 165 14.46 2.48 4.19
N TYR A 166 13.67 2.31 5.24
CA TYR A 166 13.44 3.37 6.20
C TYR A 166 13.56 2.87 7.64
N ASP A 167 13.79 3.82 8.55
CA ASP A 167 13.92 3.57 9.97
C ASP A 167 12.60 3.14 10.60
N LYS A 168 12.56 2.03 11.31
CA LYS A 168 11.32 1.54 11.94
C LYS A 168 11.25 1.87 13.43
N THR A 169 12.25 2.58 13.94
CA THR A 169 12.32 2.96 15.35
C THR A 169 11.29 4.03 15.68
N ASP A 170 10.86 4.05 16.95
CA ASP A 170 10.02 5.09 17.55
C ASP A 170 8.76 5.50 16.76
N GLY A 171 8.19 4.55 16.02
CA GLY A 171 6.95 4.75 15.28
C GLY A 171 7.10 5.52 13.96
N TYR A 172 8.33 5.72 13.47
CA TYR A 172 8.52 6.25 12.12
C TYR A 172 7.96 5.27 11.09
N VAL A 173 7.17 5.80 10.17
CA VAL A 173 6.65 5.07 9.01
C VAL A 173 7.04 5.86 7.79
N GLY A 174 7.93 5.28 6.99
CA GLY A 174 8.37 5.86 5.74
C GLY A 174 7.21 6.07 4.77
N GLU A 175 7.39 7.02 3.87
CA GLU A 175 6.40 7.35 2.86
C GLU A 175 7.05 7.56 1.50
N VAL A 176 6.69 6.70 0.56
CA VAL A 176 6.99 6.83 -0.87
C VAL A 176 5.66 6.92 -1.58
N LYS A 177 5.39 8.02 -2.28
CA LYS A 177 4.11 8.24 -2.98
C LYS A 177 4.33 8.74 -4.40
N ILE A 178 3.31 8.49 -5.23
CA ILE A 178 3.24 8.96 -6.61
C ILE A 178 1.99 9.83 -6.73
N GLN A 179 2.14 11.02 -7.31
CA GLN A 179 1.02 11.94 -7.47
C GLN A 179 -0.14 11.28 -8.23
N GLY A 180 -1.34 11.46 -7.70
CA GLY A 180 -2.58 10.90 -8.26
C GLY A 180 -2.94 9.49 -7.75
N PHE A 181 -2.04 8.82 -7.03
CA PHE A 181 -2.29 7.54 -6.37
C PHE A 181 -2.34 7.72 -4.85
N ASP A 182 -3.28 7.04 -4.19
CA ASP A 182 -3.49 7.16 -2.74
C ASP A 182 -2.56 6.23 -1.93
N ALA A 183 -1.80 5.37 -2.59
CA ALA A 183 -0.97 4.37 -1.95
C ALA A 183 0.33 4.93 -1.36
N ASN A 184 0.71 4.43 -0.20
CA ASN A 184 2.07 4.51 0.31
C ASN A 184 2.83 3.24 -0.06
N PHE A 185 3.91 3.38 -0.83
CA PHE A 185 4.71 2.25 -1.31
C PHE A 185 5.87 1.87 -0.40
N ALA A 186 6.21 2.69 0.60
CA ALA A 186 7.42 2.52 1.41
C ALA A 186 7.49 1.16 2.11
N GLN A 187 6.37 0.69 2.68
CA GLN A 187 6.33 -0.57 3.42
C GLN A 187 6.57 -1.78 2.50
N TYR A 188 5.99 -1.75 1.30
CA TYR A 188 6.19 -2.79 0.29
C TYR A 188 7.65 -2.83 -0.18
N LEU A 189 8.20 -1.66 -0.54
CA LEU A 189 9.56 -1.52 -1.03
C LEU A 189 10.61 -1.91 0.01
N ASP A 190 10.41 -1.52 1.26
CA ASP A 190 11.28 -1.89 2.37
C ASP A 190 11.25 -3.41 2.63
N CYS A 191 10.06 -4.04 2.61
CA CYS A 191 9.94 -5.50 2.71
C CYS A 191 10.69 -6.23 1.59
N LYS A 192 10.56 -5.77 0.33
CA LYS A 192 11.31 -6.32 -0.81
C LYS A 192 12.82 -6.15 -0.62
N SER A 193 13.25 -5.01 -0.10
CA SER A 193 14.65 -4.70 0.18
C SER A 193 15.26 -5.55 1.30
N GLU A 194 14.44 -6.13 2.19
CA GLU A 194 14.85 -7.13 3.18
C GLU A 194 14.98 -8.55 2.60
N GLY A 195 14.63 -8.75 1.32
CA GLY A 195 14.68 -10.06 0.66
C GLY A 195 13.56 -11.01 1.09
N LYS A 196 12.46 -10.48 1.63
CA LYS A 196 11.29 -11.28 2.00
C LYS A 196 10.46 -11.61 0.76
N GLU A 197 9.99 -12.86 0.68
CA GLU A 197 9.14 -13.32 -0.43
C GLU A 197 7.68 -12.86 -0.27
N ASP A 198 7.19 -12.79 0.97
CA ASP A 198 5.80 -12.44 1.29
C ASP A 198 5.65 -10.98 1.71
N CYS A 199 5.66 -10.08 0.72
CA CYS A 199 5.43 -8.64 0.90
C CYS A 199 4.02 -8.20 0.49
N GLY A 200 3.13 -9.16 0.19
CA GLY A 200 1.86 -8.89 -0.48
C GLY A 200 2.01 -8.48 -1.94
N GLU A 201 0.92 -7.99 -2.53
CA GLU A 201 0.91 -7.42 -3.87
C GLU A 201 1.37 -5.96 -3.84
N ILE A 202 2.06 -5.52 -4.90
CA ILE A 202 2.45 -4.12 -5.02
C ILE A 202 1.19 -3.25 -5.08
N PRO A 203 1.12 -2.15 -4.30
CA PRO A 203 -0.03 -1.27 -4.36
C PRO A 203 -0.27 -0.72 -5.77
N CYS A 204 -1.51 -0.34 -6.07
CA CYS A 204 -1.85 0.16 -7.39
C CYS A 204 -1.13 1.47 -7.70
N GLY A 205 -0.57 1.57 -8.91
CA GLY A 205 0.34 2.64 -9.33
C GLY A 205 1.82 2.26 -9.22
N GLY A 206 2.17 1.12 -8.63
CA GLY A 206 3.56 0.69 -8.50
C GLY A 206 4.16 0.07 -9.76
N THR A 207 3.33 -0.53 -10.63
CA THR A 207 3.79 -1.16 -11.87
C THR A 207 3.65 -0.25 -13.08
N LYS A 208 4.40 -0.55 -14.15
CA LYS A 208 4.33 0.19 -15.42
C LYS A 208 2.90 0.26 -15.95
N GLU A 209 2.57 1.38 -16.60
CA GLU A 209 1.35 1.57 -17.39
C GLU A 209 0.04 1.55 -16.57
N GLN A 210 0.09 1.29 -15.26
CA GLN A 210 -1.06 1.48 -14.38
C GLN A 210 -1.43 2.96 -14.31
N THR A 211 -2.71 3.24 -14.54
CA THR A 211 -3.29 4.58 -14.45
C THR A 211 -4.18 4.69 -13.21
N VAL A 212 -4.42 5.91 -12.75
CA VAL A 212 -5.36 6.18 -11.65
C VAL A 212 -6.76 5.62 -11.96
N LYS A 213 -7.18 5.69 -13.23
CA LYS A 213 -8.48 5.18 -13.68
C LYS A 213 -8.56 3.67 -13.59
N SER A 214 -7.56 2.95 -14.13
CA SER A 214 -7.53 1.49 -14.08
C SER A 214 -7.51 1.00 -12.63
N CYS A 215 -6.76 1.68 -11.74
CA CYS A 215 -6.76 1.35 -10.32
C CYS A 215 -8.13 1.46 -9.66
N LYS A 216 -8.87 2.54 -9.94
CA LYS A 216 -10.22 2.75 -9.38
C LYS A 216 -11.25 1.75 -9.90
N GLU A 217 -11.10 1.29 -11.14
CA GLU A 217 -11.97 0.27 -11.72
C GLU A 217 -11.70 -1.10 -11.09
N THR A 218 -10.44 -1.49 -10.92
CA THR A 218 -10.07 -2.75 -10.24
C THR A 218 -10.58 -2.82 -8.80
N ILE A 219 -10.48 -1.72 -8.03
CA ILE A 219 -10.97 -1.68 -6.65
C ILE A 219 -12.49 -1.89 -6.60
N LYS A 220 -13.25 -1.25 -7.51
CA LYS A 220 -14.71 -1.45 -7.57
C LYS A 220 -15.08 -2.88 -7.93
N GLU A 221 -14.37 -3.50 -8.87
CA GLU A 221 -14.60 -4.90 -9.23
C GLU A 221 -14.30 -5.84 -8.05
N GLU A 222 -13.20 -5.61 -7.32
CA GLU A 222 -12.87 -6.40 -6.13
C GLU A 222 -13.89 -6.24 -5.00
N GLU A 223 -14.35 -5.02 -4.74
CA GLU A 223 -15.40 -4.74 -3.75
C GLU A 223 -16.71 -5.43 -4.12
N GLU A 224 -17.13 -5.36 -5.38
CA GLU A 224 -18.32 -6.07 -5.87
C GLU A 224 -18.20 -7.60 -5.75
N ILE A 225 -17.02 -8.16 -6.02
CA ILE A 225 -16.76 -9.60 -5.85
C ILE A 225 -16.81 -9.99 -4.37
N LYS A 226 -16.23 -9.18 -3.48
CA LYS A 226 -16.28 -9.41 -2.03
C LYS A 226 -17.73 -9.33 -1.52
N GLU A 227 -18.52 -8.36 -1.95
CA GLU A 227 -19.93 -8.25 -1.59
C GLU A 227 -20.75 -9.45 -2.08
N LYS A 228 -20.58 -9.88 -3.33
CA LYS A 228 -21.26 -11.08 -3.88
C LYS A 228 -20.90 -12.35 -3.12
N ASN A 229 -19.64 -12.48 -2.68
CA ASN A 229 -19.19 -13.62 -1.87
C ASN A 229 -19.75 -13.61 -0.44
N VAL A 230 -19.96 -12.43 0.16
CA VAL A 230 -20.64 -12.29 1.46
C VAL A 230 -22.14 -12.62 1.32
N LEU A 231 -22.79 -12.15 0.26
CA LEU A 231 -24.20 -12.43 0.00
C LEU A 231 -24.45 -13.93 -0.25
N SER A 232 -23.54 -14.59 -0.98
CA SER A 232 -23.55 -16.04 -1.21
C SER A 232 -23.43 -16.85 0.10
N LYS A 233 -22.55 -16.44 1.02
CA LYS A 233 -22.40 -17.09 2.34
C LYS A 233 -23.63 -16.90 3.25
N MET A 234 -24.34 -15.77 3.16
CA MET A 234 -25.60 -15.58 3.89
C MET A 234 -26.73 -16.49 3.39
N ILE A 235 -26.82 -16.75 2.07
CA ILE A 235 -27.87 -17.62 1.50
C ILE A 235 -27.65 -19.09 1.92
N ILE A 236 -26.41 -19.57 1.98
CA ILE A 236 -26.09 -20.96 2.38
C ILE A 236 -26.46 -21.20 3.86
N THR A 237 -26.34 -20.18 4.72
CA THR A 237 -26.68 -20.30 6.15
C THR A 237 -28.21 -20.37 6.39
N ILE A 238 -29.01 -19.71 5.55
CA ILE A 238 -30.48 -19.72 5.63
C ILE A 238 -31.07 -21.05 5.13
N ILE A 239 -30.45 -21.69 4.13
CA ILE A 239 -30.91 -22.99 3.61
C ILE A 239 -30.69 -24.12 4.63
N ILE A 240 -29.59 -24.08 5.40
CA ILE A 240 -29.33 -25.09 6.43
C ILE A 240 -30.32 -24.98 7.60
N ILE A 241 -30.71 -23.78 8.02
CA ILE A 241 -31.66 -23.58 9.13
C ILE A 241 -33.11 -23.87 8.71
N SER A 242 -33.52 -23.54 7.48
CA SER A 242 -34.88 -23.77 6.98
C SER A 242 -35.18 -25.25 6.69
N SER A 243 -34.18 -26.06 6.36
CA SER A 243 -34.35 -27.51 6.17
C SER A 243 -34.60 -28.30 7.47
N LEU A 244 -34.19 -27.78 8.64
CA LEU A 244 -34.37 -28.46 9.92
C LEU A 244 -35.79 -28.27 10.52
N ILE A 245 -36.47 -27.18 10.19
CA ILE A 245 -37.79 -26.82 10.76
C ILE A 245 -38.94 -27.63 10.14
N LEU A 246 -38.79 -28.16 8.92
CA LEU A 246 -39.83 -28.94 8.24
C LEU A 246 -39.86 -30.44 8.61
N VAL A 247 -38.77 -30.97 9.18
CA VAL A 247 -38.67 -32.41 9.54
C VAL A 247 -39.36 -32.71 10.87
N ILE A 248 -39.35 -31.78 11.82
CA ILE A 248 -39.93 -32.00 13.16
C ILE A 248 -41.47 -32.15 13.14
N PRO A 249 -42.25 -31.25 12.50
CA PRO A 249 -43.71 -31.39 12.51
C PRO A 249 -44.19 -32.61 11.71
N THR A 250 -43.51 -32.98 10.62
CA THR A 250 -43.84 -34.17 9.84
C THR A 250 -43.60 -35.46 10.64
N PHE A 251 -42.51 -35.53 11.41
CA PHE A 251 -42.21 -36.68 12.27
C PHE A 251 -43.22 -36.83 13.42
N VAL A 252 -43.65 -35.72 14.04
CA VAL A 252 -44.67 -35.72 15.09
C VAL A 252 -46.02 -36.21 14.56
N ILE A 253 -46.43 -35.77 13.36
CA ILE A 253 -47.67 -36.23 12.72
C ILE A 253 -47.62 -37.75 12.47
N ILE A 254 -46.48 -38.27 12.00
CA ILE A 254 -46.30 -39.71 11.79
C ILE A 254 -46.42 -40.49 13.10
N ILE A 255 -45.77 -40.03 14.18
CA ILE A 255 -45.84 -40.67 15.50
C ILE A 255 -47.29 -40.66 16.03
N VAL A 256 -47.99 -39.53 15.93
CA VAL A 256 -49.39 -39.42 16.34
C VAL A 256 -50.29 -40.38 15.56
N LEU A 257 -50.09 -40.49 14.24
CA LEU A 257 -50.83 -41.44 13.40
C LEU A 257 -50.58 -42.89 13.80
N ILE A 258 -49.32 -43.26 14.09
CA ILE A 258 -48.96 -44.61 14.55
C ILE A 258 -49.64 -44.92 15.90
N VAL A 259 -49.56 -44.01 16.87
CA VAL A 259 -50.20 -44.18 18.19
C VAL A 259 -51.73 -44.24 18.06
N TYR A 260 -52.32 -43.44 17.19
CA TYR A 260 -53.75 -43.47 16.90
C TYR A 260 -54.17 -44.82 16.28
N LEU A 261 -53.40 -45.36 15.34
CA LEU A 261 -53.69 -46.65 14.72
C LEU A 261 -53.56 -47.82 15.72
N ILE A 262 -52.54 -47.79 16.58
CA ILE A 262 -52.34 -48.80 17.64
C ILE A 262 -53.50 -48.75 18.66
N SER A 263 -53.91 -47.56 19.09
CA SER A 263 -55.01 -47.40 20.05
C SER A 263 -56.36 -47.80 19.45
N ARG A 264 -56.59 -47.58 18.14
CA ARG A 264 -57.79 -48.09 17.44
C ARG A 264 -57.82 -49.62 17.38
N ARG A 265 -56.68 -50.28 17.14
CA ARG A 265 -56.60 -51.75 17.15
C ARG A 265 -56.92 -52.34 18.53
N LYS A 266 -56.45 -51.70 19.61
CA LYS A 266 -56.76 -52.14 20.99
C LYS A 266 -58.24 -51.97 21.36
N LYS A 267 -58.94 -50.94 20.86
CA LYS A 267 -60.39 -50.77 21.07
C LYS A 267 -61.24 -51.82 20.34
N LYS A 268 -60.84 -52.28 19.15
CA LYS A 268 -61.56 -53.35 18.43
C LYS A 268 -61.47 -54.71 19.13
N GLN A 269 -60.35 -55.03 19.80
CA GLN A 269 -60.23 -56.27 20.57
C GLN A 269 -61.04 -56.25 21.88
N LYS A 270 -61.21 -55.09 22.53
CA LYS A 270 -61.95 -55.00 23.80
C LYS A 270 -63.48 -55.09 23.65
N ASN A 271 -64.03 -54.80 22.47
CA ASN A 271 -65.47 -54.90 22.21
C ASN A 271 -65.93 -56.31 21.78
N ASN A 272 -65.03 -57.21 21.37
CA ASN A 272 -65.39 -58.59 21.00
C ASN A 272 -65.36 -59.59 22.18
N HIS A 273 -64.92 -59.18 23.37
CA HIS A 273 -64.75 -60.10 24.52
C HIS A 273 -65.77 -59.93 25.65
N ARG A 274 -66.86 -59.18 25.42
CA ARG A 274 -67.95 -58.96 26.42
C ARG A 274 -69.34 -59.39 25.97
N ARG A 275 -69.49 -60.21 24.92
CA ARG A 275 -70.80 -60.68 24.42
C ARG A 275 -70.99 -62.20 24.27
N SER A 276 -70.10 -63.04 24.78
CA SER A 276 -70.30 -64.50 24.79
C SER A 276 -69.86 -65.08 26.11
N GLY A 277 -70.82 -65.28 27.02
CA GLY A 277 -70.57 -65.83 28.36
C GLY A 277 -71.82 -65.78 29.23
N ALA A 278 -72.96 -66.21 28.69
CA ALA A 278 -74.18 -66.47 29.44
C ALA A 278 -74.87 -67.71 28.84
N GLN A 279 -75.24 -68.64 29.72
CA GLN A 279 -76.02 -69.88 29.50
C GLN A 279 -75.28 -71.01 28.73
N GLU A 280 -75.37 -72.29 29.08
CA GLU A 280 -76.23 -73.01 30.02
C GLU A 280 -75.57 -74.34 30.38
N MET A 281 -75.84 -74.81 31.60
CA MET A 281 -75.40 -76.06 32.21
C MET A 281 -76.60 -77.00 32.19
N GLN A 282 -76.49 -78.23 31.67
CA GLN A 282 -77.29 -79.41 32.08
C GLN A 282 -76.79 -80.72 31.43
N PRO A 283 -77.13 -81.90 32.03
CA PRO A 283 -76.23 -83.06 32.16
C PRO A 283 -76.74 -84.34 31.47
N ASN A 284 -75.92 -85.40 31.37
CA ASN A 284 -76.24 -86.76 31.87
C ASN A 284 -75.27 -87.89 31.43
N LYS A 285 -75.10 -88.85 32.36
CA LYS A 285 -74.96 -90.33 32.22
C LYS A 285 -73.69 -90.84 31.49
N GLN A 286 -72.92 -91.78 32.03
CA GLN A 286 -73.23 -93.01 32.79
C GLN A 286 -72.28 -93.22 33.98
#